data_AF-A0A3M9Y6Q1-F1
#
_entry.id   AF-A0A3M9Y6Q1-F1
#
_cell.length_a   1.000
_cell.length_b   1.000
_cell.length_c   1.000
_cell.angle_alpha   90.00
_cell.angle_beta   90.00
_cell.angle_gamma   90.00
#
_symmetry.space_group_name_H-M   'P 1'
#
loop_
_entity.id
_entity.type
_entity.pdbx_description
1 polymer ?
#
loop_
_entity_poly.entity_id
_entity_poly.type
_entity_poly.pdbx_seq_one_letter_code
_entity_poly.pdbx_strand_id
1 'polypeptide(L)'
;MRGRGGRGGRGGRGRGGRGRGGDRAGGDRDVENDSKMNQRSLDRYFVPATAEEQAYADGLQFGEASSFRPDAVTLDSLTGWGPAVAGDGERAKVESVMQNLRILGGAQPFEPRHLGVPEWTAKKLAKTDSSMHFFDTKEERAHFVARQPDFKIEGAEEAVRKVVLARAVKGEHEKPQYSAGKKPVDLARNAHLKEPTYREKDVETFETKVKQLIASKKGSAGQQGKEAQA
;
A
#
# COMPACT_ATOMS: atom_id res chain seq x y z
N MET A 1 -41.99 48.01 29.15
CA MET A 1 -41.34 49.27 28.71
C MET A 1 -41.54 49.38 27.21
N ARG A 2 -42.50 50.20 26.78
CA ARG A 2 -42.31 51.59 26.34
C ARG A 2 -41.57 51.68 25.00
N GLY A 3 -42.36 51.76 23.94
CA GLY A 3 -41.95 52.49 22.75
C GLY A 3 -41.72 53.97 23.08
N ARG A 4 -40.77 54.58 22.39
CA ARG A 4 -40.54 56.03 22.20
C ARG A 4 -39.30 56.09 21.32
N GLY A 5 -39.39 56.59 20.10
CA GLY A 5 -39.64 58.01 19.80
C GLY A 5 -38.30 58.60 19.33
N GLY A 6 -38.20 59.53 18.40
CA GLY A 6 -39.20 60.33 17.71
C GLY A 6 -38.83 60.47 16.23
N ARG A 7 -39.80 60.81 15.37
CA ARG A 7 -40.43 62.15 15.25
C ARG A 7 -39.38 63.12 14.73
N GLY A 8 -39.36 63.35 13.42
CA GLY A 8 -40.14 64.43 12.80
C GLY A 8 -39.15 65.57 12.54
N GLY A 9 -38.90 65.97 11.30
CA GLY A 9 -39.90 66.52 10.40
C GLY A 9 -39.78 68.04 10.46
N ARG A 10 -39.21 68.63 9.40
CA ARG A 10 -39.30 70.04 8.98
C ARG A 10 -38.25 70.16 7.85
N GLY A 11 -38.57 70.46 6.61
CA GLY A 11 -39.67 71.28 6.11
C GLY A 11 -39.06 72.46 5.35
N GLY A 12 -39.64 72.77 4.19
CA GLY A 12 -39.40 74.03 3.47
C GLY A 12 -38.42 73.88 2.31
N ARG A 13 -38.89 73.60 1.08
CA ARG A 13 -39.50 74.56 0.13
C ARG A 13 -38.53 75.65 -0.31
N GLY A 14 -37.95 75.46 -1.49
CA GLY A 14 -38.13 76.38 -2.63
C GLY A 14 -36.75 76.83 -3.13
N ARG A 15 -36.51 77.12 -4.40
CA ARG A 15 -37.44 77.51 -5.46
C ARG A 15 -36.69 77.48 -6.80
N GLY A 16 -37.36 76.96 -7.83
CA GLY A 16 -37.22 77.39 -9.24
C GLY A 16 -36.00 76.86 -10.00
N GLY A 17 -36.11 76.30 -11.20
CA GLY A 17 -37.27 76.06 -12.04
C GLY A 17 -36.88 75.89 -13.51
N ARG A 18 -37.81 75.30 -14.27
CA ARG A 18 -37.96 75.26 -15.75
C ARG A 18 -37.05 74.26 -16.48
N GLY A 19 -37.53 73.32 -17.31
CA GLY A 19 -38.87 72.98 -17.83
C GLY A 19 -38.92 71.47 -18.17
N ARG A 20 -40.03 70.75 -17.98
CA ARG A 20 -41.26 70.61 -18.81
C ARG A 20 -41.09 69.82 -20.12
N GLY A 21 -41.81 68.69 -20.18
CA GLY A 21 -42.19 67.88 -21.35
C GLY A 21 -41.57 66.48 -21.29
N GLY A 22 -42.26 65.42 -20.84
CA GLY A 22 -43.33 64.71 -21.56
C GLY A 22 -42.68 63.69 -22.53
N ASP A 23 -42.93 62.39 -22.57
CA ASP A 23 -44.01 61.54 -22.09
C ASP A 23 -43.52 60.08 -22.01
N ARG A 24 -44.30 59.26 -21.31
CA ARG A 24 -44.12 57.81 -21.11
C ARG A 24 -44.16 57.04 -22.43
N ALA A 25 -43.23 56.09 -22.62
CA ALA A 25 -43.50 54.84 -23.33
C ALA A 25 -42.39 53.80 -23.08
N GLY A 26 -42.79 52.66 -22.48
CA GLY A 26 -42.33 51.31 -22.81
C GLY A 26 -40.84 50.95 -22.66
N GLY A 27 -40.55 50.06 -21.71
CA GLY A 27 -39.25 49.38 -21.65
C GLY A 27 -39.15 48.31 -20.56
N ASP A 28 -40.22 47.54 -20.32
CA ASP A 28 -40.02 46.15 -19.91
C ASP A 28 -39.54 45.38 -21.15
N ARG A 29 -38.58 44.46 -20.97
CA ARG A 29 -37.79 43.70 -21.97
C ARG A 29 -36.50 44.47 -22.33
N ASP A 30 -35.28 44.00 -22.07
CA ASP A 30 -34.74 42.67 -22.27
C ASP A 30 -33.52 42.44 -21.35
N VAL A 31 -33.59 41.47 -20.43
CA VAL A 31 -32.40 40.82 -19.83
C VAL A 31 -32.26 39.39 -20.36
N GLU A 32 -32.94 39.09 -21.48
CA GLU A 32 -32.92 37.79 -22.15
C GLU A 32 -32.43 37.94 -23.59
N ASN A 33 -31.22 38.47 -23.83
CA ASN A 33 -30.63 38.31 -25.17
C ASN A 33 -29.10 38.40 -25.27
N ASP A 34 -28.35 38.12 -24.21
CA ASP A 34 -26.88 37.99 -24.32
C ASP A 34 -26.39 36.57 -24.64
N SER A 35 -27.32 35.62 -24.82
CA SER A 35 -27.01 34.20 -25.00
C SER A 35 -27.12 33.68 -26.44
N LYS A 36 -27.27 34.58 -27.43
CA LYS A 36 -27.27 34.20 -28.85
C LYS A 36 -26.21 34.97 -29.63
N MET A 37 -24.94 34.74 -29.29
CA MET A 37 -23.89 34.95 -30.29
C MET A 37 -24.25 34.07 -31.50
N ASN A 38 -24.51 34.71 -32.64
CA ASN A 38 -24.70 34.01 -33.90
C ASN A 38 -23.47 33.15 -34.21
N GLN A 39 -23.64 32.06 -34.94
CA GLN A 39 -22.55 31.11 -35.26
C GLN A 39 -21.31 31.81 -35.85
N ARG A 40 -21.52 32.83 -36.71
CA ARG A 40 -20.47 33.72 -37.25
C ARG A 40 -19.70 34.56 -36.22
N SER A 41 -20.27 34.83 -35.05
CA SER A 41 -19.56 35.46 -33.93
C SER A 41 -18.80 34.42 -33.10
N LEU A 42 -19.36 33.23 -32.91
CA LEU A 42 -18.65 32.12 -32.25
C LEU A 42 -17.42 31.69 -33.06
N ASP A 43 -17.55 31.52 -34.38
CA ASP A 43 -16.45 31.15 -35.29
C ASP A 43 -15.32 32.20 -35.32
N ARG A 44 -15.60 33.43 -34.88
CA ARG A 44 -14.63 34.54 -34.83
C ARG A 44 -13.78 34.52 -33.55
N TYR A 45 -14.28 33.91 -32.47
CA TYR A 45 -13.61 33.81 -31.18
C TYR A 45 -13.11 32.38 -30.89
N PHE A 46 -13.81 31.37 -31.41
CA PHE A 46 -13.46 29.96 -31.35
C PHE A 46 -13.18 29.49 -32.76
N VAL A 47 -11.90 29.47 -33.13
CA VAL A 47 -11.46 28.81 -34.36
C VAL A 47 -11.80 27.32 -34.20
N PRO A 48 -12.61 26.72 -35.09
CA PRO A 48 -12.88 25.29 -35.02
C PRO A 48 -11.56 24.54 -35.12
N ALA A 49 -11.39 23.54 -34.26
CA ALA A 49 -10.17 22.73 -34.23
C ALA A 49 -9.86 22.20 -35.64
N THR A 50 -8.61 22.35 -36.05
CA THR A 50 -8.15 21.83 -37.33
C THR A 50 -8.23 20.30 -37.34
N ALA A 51 -8.29 19.68 -38.52
CA ALA A 51 -8.32 18.21 -38.62
C ALA A 51 -7.11 17.55 -37.95
N GLU A 52 -5.94 18.21 -37.97
CA GLU A 52 -4.73 17.76 -37.29
C GLU A 52 -4.87 17.84 -35.75
N GLU A 53 -5.39 18.95 -35.23
CA GLU A 53 -5.64 19.12 -33.78
C GLU A 53 -6.71 18.15 -33.27
N GLN A 54 -7.76 17.89 -34.05
CA GLN A 54 -8.78 16.89 -33.72
C GLN A 54 -8.17 15.50 -33.71
N ALA A 55 -7.37 15.12 -34.72
CA ALA A 55 -6.71 13.82 -34.75
C ALA A 55 -5.72 13.64 -33.58
N TYR A 56 -5.01 14.69 -33.19
CA TYR A 56 -4.12 14.67 -32.01
C TYR A 56 -4.91 14.55 -30.70
N ALA A 57 -6.00 15.31 -30.55
CA ALA A 57 -6.88 15.24 -29.39
C ALA A 57 -7.54 13.86 -29.28
N ASP A 58 -7.98 13.29 -30.40
CA ASP A 58 -8.54 11.95 -30.49
C ASP A 58 -7.50 10.88 -30.13
N GLY A 59 -6.25 11.02 -30.55
CA GLY A 59 -5.15 10.13 -30.16
C GLY A 59 -4.87 10.15 -28.65
N LEU A 60 -4.98 11.32 -27.99
CA LEU A 60 -4.86 11.44 -26.54
C LEU A 60 -6.08 10.90 -25.80
N GLN A 61 -7.28 11.15 -26.33
CA GLN A 61 -8.55 10.83 -25.67
C GLN A 61 -8.95 9.35 -25.85
N PHE A 62 -8.77 8.82 -27.06
CA PHE A 62 -9.17 7.46 -27.44
C PHE A 62 -7.98 6.50 -27.57
N GLY A 63 -6.75 7.01 -27.57
CA GLY A 63 -5.54 6.23 -27.76
C GLY A 63 -5.22 5.98 -29.24
N GLU A 64 -4.04 5.45 -29.49
CA GLU A 64 -3.58 5.09 -30.84
C GLU A 64 -3.65 3.57 -31.07
N ALA A 65 -3.86 3.18 -32.33
CA ALA A 65 -3.81 1.77 -32.72
C ALA A 65 -2.39 1.23 -32.55
N SER A 66 -2.19 0.41 -31.52
CA SER A 66 -0.92 -0.27 -31.25
C SER A 66 -0.95 -1.72 -31.74
N SER A 67 0.20 -2.26 -32.12
CA SER A 67 0.33 -3.67 -32.47
C SER A 67 0.33 -4.53 -31.22
N PHE A 68 -0.58 -5.50 -31.13
CA PHE A 68 -0.57 -6.53 -30.07
C PHE A 68 0.15 -7.79 -30.55
N ARG A 69 1.08 -8.30 -29.75
CA ARG A 69 1.78 -9.57 -30.00
C ARG A 69 1.48 -10.58 -28.88
N PRO A 70 0.67 -11.63 -29.13
CA PRO A 70 0.30 -12.62 -28.12
C PRO A 70 1.43 -13.61 -27.78
N ASP A 71 2.45 -13.73 -28.63
CA ASP A 71 3.48 -14.79 -28.57
C ASP A 71 4.46 -14.66 -27.39
N ALA A 72 4.28 -13.66 -26.51
CA ALA A 72 5.11 -13.46 -25.33
C ALA A 72 4.81 -14.43 -24.17
N VAL A 73 3.80 -15.31 -24.31
CA VAL A 73 3.47 -16.29 -23.27
C VAL A 73 4.36 -17.53 -23.41
N THR A 74 5.36 -17.60 -22.54
CA THR A 74 6.25 -18.75 -22.37
C THR A 74 6.02 -19.39 -21.00
N LEU A 75 6.56 -20.59 -20.78
CA LEU A 75 6.49 -21.21 -19.45
C LEU A 75 7.17 -20.33 -18.39
N ASP A 76 8.26 -19.66 -18.77
CA ASP A 76 9.01 -18.75 -17.90
C ASP A 76 8.21 -17.49 -17.57
N SER A 77 7.46 -16.92 -18.54
CA SER A 77 6.61 -15.76 -18.27
C SER A 77 5.45 -16.06 -17.30
N LEU A 78 5.14 -17.34 -17.10
CA LEU A 78 4.12 -17.81 -16.17
C LEU A 78 4.70 -18.20 -14.79
N THR A 79 6.02 -18.06 -14.57
CA THR A 79 6.62 -18.24 -13.24
C THR A 79 6.19 -17.09 -12.32
N GLY A 80 5.92 -17.39 -11.05
CA GLY A 80 5.40 -16.43 -10.06
C GLY A 80 3.88 -16.38 -9.97
N TRP A 81 3.18 -16.86 -11.01
CA TRP A 81 1.71 -16.95 -11.08
C TRP A 81 1.17 -18.33 -10.72
N GLY A 82 2.04 -19.35 -10.72
CA GLY A 82 1.64 -20.72 -10.43
C GLY A 82 1.32 -20.96 -8.95
N PRO A 83 0.62 -22.07 -8.64
CA PRO A 83 0.34 -22.43 -7.27
C PRO A 83 1.61 -22.93 -6.56
N ALA A 84 1.87 -22.38 -5.38
CA ALA A 84 2.93 -22.82 -4.49
C ALA A 84 2.46 -24.02 -3.65
N VAL A 85 2.48 -25.20 -4.28
CA VAL A 85 2.09 -26.47 -3.65
C VAL A 85 3.30 -27.36 -3.43
N ALA A 86 3.24 -28.19 -2.38
CA ALA A 86 4.25 -29.20 -2.10
C ALA A 86 4.09 -30.40 -3.06
N GLY A 87 4.46 -30.20 -4.33
CA GLY A 87 4.45 -31.23 -5.36
C GLY A 87 5.87 -31.64 -5.77
N ASP A 88 6.00 -32.84 -6.33
CA ASP A 88 7.29 -33.36 -6.80
C ASP A 88 7.82 -32.63 -8.06
N GLY A 89 6.93 -31.99 -8.81
CA GLY A 89 7.28 -31.24 -10.01
C GLY A 89 8.14 -30.02 -9.74
N GLU A 90 9.11 -29.76 -10.61
CA GLU A 90 10.05 -28.64 -10.49
C GLU A 90 9.34 -27.29 -10.40
N ARG A 91 8.29 -27.11 -11.18
CA ARG A 91 7.50 -25.87 -11.18
C ARG A 91 6.88 -25.58 -9.81
N ALA A 92 6.32 -26.59 -9.16
CA ALA A 92 5.71 -26.43 -7.84
C ALA A 92 6.75 -26.01 -6.78
N LYS A 93 7.98 -26.56 -6.88
CA LYS A 93 9.12 -26.17 -6.04
C LYS A 93 9.56 -24.74 -6.31
N VAL A 94 9.66 -24.34 -7.59
CA VAL A 94 10.03 -22.97 -7.98
C VAL A 94 8.99 -21.96 -7.46
N GLU A 95 7.70 -22.23 -7.63
CA GLU A 95 6.64 -21.33 -7.13
C GLU A 95 6.63 -21.23 -5.61
N SER A 96 6.91 -22.34 -4.91
CA SER A 96 7.05 -22.36 -3.45
C SER A 96 8.24 -21.50 -2.99
N VAL A 97 9.37 -21.56 -3.70
CA VAL A 97 10.53 -20.69 -3.43
C VAL A 97 10.18 -19.22 -3.71
N MET A 98 9.54 -18.94 -4.84
CA MET A 98 9.11 -17.58 -5.22
C MET A 98 8.15 -16.97 -4.19
N GLN A 99 7.20 -17.74 -3.67
CA GLN A 99 6.31 -17.28 -2.60
C GLN A 99 7.08 -16.95 -1.32
N ASN A 100 8.01 -17.82 -0.89
CA ASN A 100 8.82 -17.56 0.30
C ASN A 100 9.72 -16.33 0.16
N LEU A 101 10.33 -16.12 -1.01
CA LEU A 101 11.12 -14.93 -1.29
C LEU A 101 10.25 -13.66 -1.26
N ARG A 102 9.02 -13.71 -1.79
CA ARG A 102 8.07 -12.60 -1.68
C ARG A 102 7.70 -12.31 -0.23
N ILE A 103 7.44 -13.34 0.59
CA ILE A 103 7.15 -13.17 2.02
C ILE A 103 8.31 -12.46 2.72
N LEU A 104 9.56 -12.88 2.46
CA LEU A 104 10.76 -12.23 2.99
C LEU A 104 10.92 -10.78 2.50
N GLY A 105 10.52 -10.48 1.26
CA GLY A 105 10.52 -9.12 0.68
C GLY A 105 9.37 -8.21 1.12
N GLY A 106 8.47 -8.71 1.98
CA GLY A 106 7.32 -7.97 2.51
C GLY A 106 5.96 -8.36 1.93
N ALA A 107 5.85 -9.59 1.44
CA ALA A 107 4.62 -10.30 1.09
C ALA A 107 3.70 -9.56 0.11
N GLN A 108 4.27 -8.79 -0.82
CA GLN A 108 3.49 -8.21 -1.90
C GLN A 108 3.08 -9.30 -2.92
N PRO A 109 1.92 -9.14 -3.58
CA PRO A 109 1.55 -9.95 -4.74
C PRO A 109 2.63 -9.87 -5.83
N PHE A 110 2.66 -10.87 -6.71
CA PHE A 110 3.56 -10.84 -7.87
C PHE A 110 2.88 -10.05 -8.99
N GLU A 111 3.41 -8.89 -9.33
CA GLU A 111 2.85 -7.95 -10.31
C GLU A 111 3.95 -7.42 -11.26
N PRO A 112 4.51 -8.29 -12.13
CA PRO A 112 5.65 -7.94 -12.99
C PRO A 112 5.37 -6.85 -14.02
N ARG A 113 4.10 -6.47 -14.22
CA ARG A 113 3.67 -5.41 -15.16
C ARG A 113 3.71 -4.02 -14.53
N HIS A 114 3.76 -3.93 -13.20
CA HIS A 114 3.76 -2.68 -12.48
C HIS A 114 5.17 -2.40 -11.96
N LEU A 115 5.79 -1.33 -12.44
CA LEU A 115 7.04 -0.86 -11.87
C LEU A 115 6.74 -0.14 -10.55
N GLY A 116 7.26 -0.66 -9.44
CA GLY A 116 7.14 -0.01 -8.14
C GLY A 116 7.70 1.42 -8.15
N VAL A 117 7.15 2.28 -7.29
CA VAL A 117 7.65 3.66 -7.11
C VAL A 117 8.96 3.61 -6.31
N PRO A 118 10.12 3.98 -6.88
CA PRO A 118 11.41 3.73 -6.22
C PRO A 118 11.57 4.45 -4.88
N GLU A 119 10.98 5.63 -4.74
CA GLU A 119 11.01 6.41 -3.49
C GLU A 119 10.33 5.68 -2.33
N TRP A 120 9.23 4.97 -2.61
CA TRP A 120 8.51 4.22 -1.58
C TRP A 120 9.30 2.98 -1.17
N THR A 121 9.90 2.29 -2.13
CA THR A 121 10.80 1.15 -1.87
C THR A 121 12.03 1.58 -1.07
N ALA A 122 12.66 2.70 -1.42
CA ALA A 122 13.81 3.25 -0.69
C ALA A 122 13.42 3.64 0.74
N LYS A 123 12.28 4.31 0.92
CA LYS A 123 11.76 4.66 2.24
C LYS A 123 11.46 3.44 3.09
N LYS A 124 10.97 2.35 2.49
CA LYS A 124 10.76 1.06 3.18
C LYS A 124 12.10 0.49 3.63
N LEU A 125 13.04 0.31 2.69
CA LEU A 125 14.38 -0.23 2.94
C LEU A 125 15.16 0.57 4.00
N ALA A 126 15.00 1.89 4.05
CA ALA A 126 15.67 2.74 5.04
C ALA A 126 15.01 2.69 6.43
N LYS A 127 13.71 2.36 6.52
CA LYS A 127 12.96 2.35 7.79
C LYS A 127 12.91 1.00 8.47
N THR A 128 12.83 -0.06 7.69
CA THR A 128 12.80 -1.41 8.23
C THR A 128 14.21 -1.92 8.41
N ASP A 129 14.52 -2.47 9.59
CA ASP A 129 15.70 -3.32 9.80
C ASP A 129 15.70 -4.56 8.88
N SER A 130 14.59 -4.82 8.16
CA SER A 130 14.56 -5.80 7.07
C SER A 130 15.27 -5.25 5.83
N SER A 131 16.49 -5.72 5.62
CA SER A 131 17.33 -5.45 4.45
C SER A 131 16.85 -6.12 3.16
N MET A 132 15.72 -6.84 3.19
CA MET A 132 15.25 -7.65 2.07
C MET A 132 14.06 -7.01 1.36
N HIS A 133 14.17 -6.93 0.05
CA HIS A 133 13.07 -6.57 -0.84
C HIS A 133 13.04 -7.54 -2.01
N PHE A 134 11.83 -7.85 -2.47
CA PHE A 134 11.60 -8.69 -3.63
C PHE A 134 11.25 -7.78 -4.82
N PHE A 135 12.02 -7.88 -5.90
CA PHE A 135 11.73 -7.24 -7.17
C PHE A 135 11.13 -8.28 -8.10
N ASP A 136 9.97 -8.00 -8.70
CA ASP A 136 9.25 -8.97 -9.52
C ASP A 136 9.97 -9.23 -10.84
N THR A 137 10.68 -8.22 -11.35
CA THR A 137 11.46 -8.30 -12.58
C THR A 137 12.84 -7.68 -12.44
N LYS A 138 13.76 -8.09 -13.34
CA LYS A 138 15.07 -7.46 -13.46
C LYS A 138 14.97 -5.98 -13.88
N GLU A 139 13.93 -5.64 -14.66
CA GLU A 139 13.66 -4.28 -15.11
C GLU A 139 13.27 -3.37 -13.95
N GLU A 140 12.41 -3.85 -13.04
CA GLU A 140 12.05 -3.13 -11.83
C GLU A 140 13.28 -2.86 -10.94
N ARG A 141 14.13 -3.87 -10.74
CA ARG A 141 15.40 -3.69 -10.02
C ARG A 141 16.28 -2.64 -10.69
N ALA A 142 16.42 -2.69 -12.02
CA ALA A 142 17.24 -1.73 -12.76
C ALA A 142 16.66 -0.31 -12.67
N HIS A 143 15.34 -0.16 -12.76
CA HIS A 143 14.63 1.11 -12.59
C HIS A 143 14.84 1.70 -11.19
N PHE A 144 14.78 0.86 -10.15
CA PHE A 144 15.08 1.26 -8.79
C PHE A 144 16.51 1.76 -8.64
N VAL A 145 17.50 0.97 -9.07
CA VAL A 145 18.93 1.33 -8.96
C VAL A 145 19.26 2.60 -9.74
N ALA A 146 18.63 2.80 -10.91
CA ALA A 146 18.83 4.02 -11.70
C ALA A 146 18.32 5.28 -11.00
N ARG A 147 17.23 5.18 -10.21
CA ARG A 147 16.66 6.33 -9.47
C ARG A 147 17.21 6.49 -8.06
N GLN A 148 17.78 5.44 -7.48
CA GLN A 148 18.25 5.39 -6.09
C GLN A 148 19.66 4.77 -6.05
N PRO A 149 20.68 5.47 -6.60
CA PRO A 149 22.03 4.92 -6.76
C PRO A 149 22.75 4.67 -5.43
N ASP A 150 22.31 5.32 -4.35
CA ASP A 150 22.89 5.17 -3.02
C ASP A 150 22.62 3.79 -2.40
N PHE A 151 21.59 3.07 -2.89
CA PHE A 151 21.25 1.74 -2.42
C PHE A 151 22.03 0.66 -3.18
N LYS A 152 22.94 -0.02 -2.48
CA LYS A 152 23.61 -1.23 -2.99
C LYS A 152 22.68 -2.43 -2.86
N ILE A 153 21.97 -2.75 -3.94
CA ILE A 153 21.09 -3.92 -4.02
C ILE A 153 21.88 -5.12 -4.53
N GLU A 154 22.17 -6.06 -3.65
CA GLU A 154 22.76 -7.37 -3.98
C GLU A 154 21.71 -8.48 -3.93
N GLY A 155 22.01 -9.62 -4.55
CA GLY A 155 21.14 -10.80 -4.42
C GLY A 155 21.22 -11.39 -3.01
N ALA A 156 20.22 -12.17 -2.62
CA ALA A 156 20.21 -12.84 -1.32
C ALA A 156 21.51 -13.63 -1.09
N GLU A 157 22.06 -13.54 0.12
CA GLU A 157 23.27 -14.27 0.53
C GLU A 157 23.06 -15.79 0.43
N GLU A 158 24.17 -16.53 0.30
CA GLU A 158 24.12 -17.99 0.13
C GLU A 158 23.46 -18.69 1.34
N ALA A 159 23.69 -18.19 2.56
CA ALA A 159 23.05 -18.70 3.76
C ALA A 159 21.51 -18.60 3.69
N VAL A 160 20.99 -17.46 3.23
CA VAL A 160 19.56 -17.23 3.06
C VAL A 160 18.99 -18.17 2.01
N ARG A 161 19.67 -18.33 0.87
CA ARG A 161 19.24 -19.27 -0.19
C ARG A 161 19.16 -20.70 0.32
N LYS A 162 20.15 -21.15 1.10
CA LYS A 162 20.17 -22.49 1.70
C LYS A 162 18.99 -22.69 2.66
N VAL A 163 18.71 -21.72 3.53
CA VAL A 163 17.59 -21.79 4.48
C VAL A 163 16.25 -21.83 3.75
N VAL A 164 16.07 -20.99 2.72
CA VAL A 164 14.84 -20.99 1.90
C VAL A 164 14.67 -22.34 1.21
N LEU A 165 15.72 -22.89 0.60
CA LEU A 165 15.62 -24.20 -0.05
C LEU A 165 15.33 -25.34 0.95
N ALA A 166 15.98 -25.32 2.11
CA ALA A 166 15.76 -26.31 3.17
C ALA A 166 14.31 -26.28 3.69
N ARG A 167 13.79 -25.09 3.99
CA ARG A 167 12.42 -24.95 4.54
C ARG A 167 11.35 -25.09 3.46
N ALA A 168 11.50 -24.41 2.31
CA ALA A 168 10.46 -24.33 1.29
C ALA A 168 10.38 -25.58 0.40
N VAL A 169 11.53 -26.22 0.09
CA VAL A 169 11.57 -27.35 -0.85
C VAL A 169 11.68 -28.67 -0.09
N LYS A 170 12.61 -28.77 0.87
CA LYS A 170 12.83 -30.01 1.61
C LYS A 170 11.88 -30.18 2.81
N GLY A 171 11.19 -29.11 3.20
CA GLY A 171 10.33 -29.13 4.38
C GLY A 171 11.12 -29.40 5.67
N GLU A 172 12.40 -29.03 5.73
CA GLU A 172 13.21 -29.21 6.93
C GLU A 172 12.70 -28.26 8.04
N HIS A 173 12.17 -28.85 9.11
CA HIS A 173 11.70 -28.15 10.30
C HIS A 173 12.11 -28.94 11.56
N GLU A 174 12.11 -28.24 12.70
CA GLU A 174 12.38 -28.89 13.99
C GLU A 174 11.24 -29.88 14.29
N LYS A 175 11.59 -31.16 14.41
CA LYS A 175 10.62 -32.22 14.71
C LYS A 175 10.40 -32.31 16.22
N PRO A 176 9.14 -32.43 16.69
CA PRO A 176 8.88 -32.70 18.10
C PRO A 176 9.50 -34.04 18.50
N GLN A 177 10.25 -34.06 19.59
CA GLN A 177 10.90 -35.26 20.13
C GLN A 177 10.11 -35.82 21.29
N TYR A 178 9.82 -37.12 21.32
CA TYR A 178 9.12 -37.71 22.46
C TYR A 178 9.83 -37.42 23.79
N SER A 179 9.12 -36.82 24.75
CA SER A 179 9.58 -36.65 26.12
C SER A 179 8.72 -37.50 27.05
N ALA A 180 9.35 -38.26 27.95
CA ALA A 180 8.68 -39.19 28.85
C ALA A 180 7.90 -38.51 30.01
N GLY A 181 7.27 -37.36 29.75
CA GLY A 181 6.40 -36.62 30.67
C GLY A 181 7.08 -35.95 31.88
N LYS A 182 8.34 -36.29 32.19
CA LYS A 182 9.07 -35.78 33.37
C LYS A 182 9.76 -34.42 33.15
N LYS A 183 9.77 -33.90 31.91
CA LYS A 183 10.39 -32.62 31.54
C LYS A 183 9.34 -31.67 30.95
N PRO A 184 8.74 -30.80 31.77
CA PRO A 184 7.64 -29.92 31.33
C PRO A 184 8.06 -28.91 30.26
N VAL A 185 9.32 -28.47 30.23
CA VAL A 185 9.85 -27.59 29.16
C VAL A 185 9.82 -28.32 27.81
N ASP A 186 10.34 -29.55 27.75
CA ASP A 186 10.36 -30.34 26.53
C ASP A 186 8.93 -30.65 26.04
N LEU A 187 8.01 -30.93 26.96
CA LEU A 187 6.61 -31.17 26.62
C LEU A 187 5.94 -29.92 26.03
N ALA A 188 6.19 -28.74 26.58
CA ALA A 188 5.68 -27.48 26.05
C ALA A 188 6.27 -27.15 24.68
N ARG A 189 7.59 -27.29 24.50
CA ARG A 189 8.26 -27.07 23.22
C ARG A 189 7.67 -27.97 22.14
N ASN A 190 7.49 -29.26 22.43
CA ASN A 190 6.87 -30.20 21.49
C ASN A 190 5.42 -29.86 21.13
N ALA A 191 4.66 -29.26 22.06
CA ALA A 191 3.31 -28.80 21.77
C ALA A 191 3.35 -27.60 20.83
N HIS A 192 4.22 -26.63 21.11
CA HIS A 192 4.39 -25.45 20.25
C HIS A 192 4.89 -25.80 18.84
N LEU A 193 5.80 -26.77 18.71
CA LEU A 193 6.32 -27.20 17.39
C LEU A 193 5.25 -27.85 16.48
N LYS A 194 4.11 -28.29 17.02
CA LYS A 194 3.01 -28.86 16.23
C LYS A 194 2.04 -27.80 15.71
N GLU A 195 2.06 -26.60 16.29
CA GLU A 195 1.10 -25.56 15.98
C GLU A 195 1.81 -24.33 15.37
N PRO A 196 1.33 -23.80 14.24
CA PRO A 196 1.95 -22.64 13.60
C PRO A 196 1.69 -21.32 14.36
N THR A 197 0.87 -21.35 15.41
CA THR A 197 0.46 -20.17 16.19
C THR A 197 1.63 -19.50 16.91
N TYR A 198 2.57 -20.29 17.43
CA TYR A 198 3.68 -19.81 18.22
C TYR A 198 4.91 -19.56 17.35
N ARG A 199 5.42 -18.33 17.33
CA ARG A 199 6.68 -18.02 16.65
C ARG A 199 7.86 -18.44 17.54
N GLU A 200 9.04 -18.58 16.94
CA GLU A 200 10.27 -18.97 17.66
C GLU A 200 10.50 -18.11 18.92
N LYS A 201 10.33 -16.79 18.82
CA LYS A 201 10.43 -15.86 19.97
C LYS A 201 9.38 -16.10 21.07
N ASP A 202 8.17 -16.47 20.69
CA ASP A 202 7.09 -16.75 21.65
C ASP A 202 7.38 -18.05 22.40
N VAL A 203 7.93 -19.05 21.70
CA VAL A 203 8.40 -20.31 22.32
C VAL A 203 9.53 -20.04 23.30
N GLU A 204 10.54 -19.24 22.91
CA GLU A 204 11.67 -18.89 23.79
C GLU A 204 11.24 -18.15 25.06
N THR A 205 10.33 -17.19 24.93
CA THR A 205 9.80 -16.44 26.07
C THR A 205 8.98 -17.34 26.99
N PHE A 206 8.16 -18.23 26.43
CA PHE A 206 7.42 -19.24 27.20
C PHE A 206 8.36 -20.19 27.95
N GLU A 207 9.34 -20.77 27.26
CA GLU A 207 10.34 -21.66 27.86
C GLU A 207 11.08 -20.98 29.01
N THR A 208 11.49 -19.72 28.81
CA THR A 208 12.18 -18.92 29.83
C THR A 208 11.30 -18.76 31.07
N LYS A 209 10.00 -18.48 30.89
CA LYS A 209 9.07 -18.34 32.02
C LYS A 209 8.84 -19.67 32.74
N VAL A 210 8.69 -20.77 32.01
CA VAL A 210 8.55 -22.11 32.61
C VAL A 210 9.80 -22.48 33.42
N LYS A 211 11.00 -22.23 32.89
CA LYS A 211 12.28 -22.45 33.61
C LYS A 211 12.33 -21.62 34.90
N GLN A 212 11.93 -20.35 34.86
CA GLN A 212 11.84 -19.49 36.05
C GLN A 212 10.88 -20.04 37.11
N LEU A 213 9.69 -20.49 36.72
CA LEU A 213 8.68 -21.03 37.66
C LEU A 213 9.11 -22.36 38.29
N ILE A 214 9.83 -23.20 37.55
CA ILE A 214 10.39 -24.45 38.09
C ILE A 214 11.53 -24.15 39.06
N ALA A 215 12.40 -23.19 38.73
CA ALA A 215 13.49 -22.78 39.59
C ALA A 215 13.00 -22.11 40.88
N SER A 216 11.98 -21.26 40.82
CA SER A 216 11.41 -20.62 42.01
C SER A 216 10.74 -21.62 42.95
N LYS A 217 10.11 -22.68 42.42
CA LYS A 217 9.54 -23.78 43.22
C LYS A 217 10.60 -24.64 43.92
N LYS A 218 11.83 -24.71 43.39
CA LYS A 218 12.97 -25.35 44.09
C LYS A 218 13.57 -24.46 45.19
N GLY A 219 13.47 -23.14 45.07
CA GLY A 219 13.98 -22.19 46.07
C GLY A 219 13.10 -22.08 47.32
N SER A 220 11.78 -22.21 47.20
CA SER A 220 10.85 -22.09 48.33
C SER A 220 10.85 -23.29 49.28
N ALA A 221 11.32 -24.46 48.84
CA ALA A 221 11.43 -25.65 49.70
C ALA A 221 12.63 -25.58 50.68
N GLY A 222 13.58 -24.66 50.47
CA GLY A 222 14.77 -24.51 51.33
C GLY A 222 14.63 -23.51 52.48
N GLN A 223 13.60 -22.65 52.47
CA GLN A 223 13.41 -21.61 53.50
C GLN A 223 12.41 -22.01 54.60
N GLN A 224 11.57 -23.03 54.40
CA GLN A 224 10.67 -23.52 55.47
C GLN A 224 11.33 -24.54 56.43
N GLY A 225 12.61 -24.90 56.21
CA GLY A 225 13.32 -25.88 57.05
C GLY A 225 14.28 -25.31 58.09
N LYS A 226 14.45 -23.98 58.19
CA LYS A 226 15.43 -23.35 59.11
C LYS A 226 14.83 -22.59 60.30
N GLU A 227 13.51 -22.48 60.42
CA GLU A 227 12.86 -21.82 61.57
C GLU A 227 12.29 -22.78 62.63
N ALA A 228 12.56 -24.09 62.54
CA ALA A 228 12.06 -25.08 63.51
C ALA A 228 13.11 -25.60 64.52
N GLN A 229 14.30 -24.99 64.59
CA GLN A 229 15.33 -25.30 65.60
C GLN A 229 16.05 -24.01 66.03
N ALA A 230 15.46 -23.30 66.97
CA ALA A 230 16.13 -22.32 67.84
C ALA A 230 15.38 -22.28 69.17
#